data_AF-A0AA39MHC8-F1
#
_entry.id   AF-A0AA39MHC8-F1
#
_cell.length_a   1.000
_cell.length_b   1.000
_cell.length_c   1.000
_cell.angle_alpha   90.00
_cell.angle_beta   90.00
_cell.angle_gamma   90.00
#
_symmetry.space_group_name_H-M   'P 1'
#
loop_
_entity.id
_entity.type
_entity.pdbx_description
1 polymer ?
#
loop_
_entity_poly.entity_id
_entity_poly.type
_entity_poly.pdbx_seq_one_letter_code
_entity_poly.pdbx_strand_id
1 'polypeptide(L)' 'MARDIRTLRYHQEMEHIGVRSHIHGLRLDGRLEPRINSQGMVGQAKARKAASMILKIMQEGRIAG' A
#
# COMPACT_ATOMS: atom_id res chain seq x y z
N MET A 1 -6.65 -35.60 -17.24
CA MET A 1 -5.37 -35.01 -16.83
C MET A 1 -5.57 -33.51 -16.67
N ALA A 2 -5.18 -32.97 -15.51
CA ALA A 2 -5.59 -31.65 -15.03
C ALA A 2 -4.94 -30.50 -15.80
N ARG A 3 -5.65 -29.37 -15.81
CA ARG A 3 -5.52 -28.21 -16.69
C ARG A 3 -4.33 -27.35 -16.23
N ASP A 4 -3.48 -27.01 -17.18
CA ASP A 4 -2.34 -26.11 -17.04
C ASP A 4 -2.82 -24.67 -16.73
N ILE A 5 -2.38 -24.11 -15.61
CA ILE A 5 -2.88 -22.83 -15.03
C ILE A 5 -2.00 -21.63 -15.41
N ARG A 6 -1.24 -21.71 -16.51
CA ARG A 6 -0.23 -20.71 -16.92
C ARG A 6 -0.78 -19.43 -17.58
N THR A 7 -1.88 -18.89 -17.08
CA THR A 7 -2.34 -17.54 -17.46
C THR A 7 -2.75 -16.73 -16.24
N LEU A 8 -1.81 -16.44 -15.34
CA LEU A 8 -1.96 -15.35 -14.38
C LEU A 8 -1.78 -14.02 -15.14
N ARG A 9 -2.84 -13.59 -15.81
CA ARG A 9 -2.90 -12.25 -16.39
C ARG A 9 -2.94 -11.28 -15.20
N TYR A 10 -1.88 -10.49 -15.01
CA TYR A 10 -1.88 -9.40 -14.02
C TYR A 10 -2.94 -8.40 -14.47
N HIS A 11 -4.13 -8.47 -13.88
CA HIS A 11 -5.17 -7.47 -14.11
C HIS A 11 -4.63 -6.16 -13.52
N GLN A 12 -4.22 -5.22 -14.37
CA GLN A 12 -4.09 -3.84 -13.93
C GLN A 12 -5.50 -3.40 -13.55
N GLU A 13 -5.72 -3.13 -12.26
CA GLU A 13 -6.93 -2.42 -11.84
C GLU A 13 -7.04 -1.15 -12.68
N MET A 14 -8.26 -0.80 -13.07
CA MET A 14 -8.52 0.41 -13.85
C MET A 14 -8.08 1.60 -12.99
N GLU A 15 -6.85 2.09 -13.21
CA GLU A 15 -6.32 3.28 -12.53
C GLU A 15 -7.23 4.45 -12.90
N HIS A 16 -8.12 4.84 -11.97
CA HIS A 16 -8.98 5.99 -12.16
C HIS A 16 -8.08 7.21 -12.43
N ILE A 17 -8.30 7.91 -13.55
CA ILE A 17 -7.74 9.25 -13.83
C ILE A 17 -8.44 10.26 -12.92
N GLY A 18 -8.35 10.05 -11.61
CA GLY A 18 -9.06 10.76 -10.57
C GLY A 18 -8.10 11.53 -9.66
N VAL A 19 -8.68 12.28 -8.72
CA VAL A 19 -7.99 13.18 -7.78
C VAL A 19 -6.84 12.52 -6.98
N ARG A 20 -6.75 11.18 -6.95
CA ARG A 20 -5.74 10.42 -6.22
C ARG A 20 -4.75 9.67 -7.12
N SER A 21 -4.75 9.91 -8.42
CA SER A 21 -3.84 9.27 -9.39
C SER A 21 -2.35 9.51 -9.12
N HIS A 22 -2.03 10.56 -8.36
CA HIS A 22 -0.66 10.89 -7.96
C HIS A 22 -0.18 10.12 -6.72
N ILE A 23 -1.05 9.39 -6.02
CA ILE A 23 -0.70 8.65 -4.80
C ILE A 23 -0.19 7.25 -5.17
N HIS A 24 1.08 6.98 -4.88
CA HIS A 24 1.75 5.72 -5.21
C HIS A 24 2.11 4.85 -3.99
N GLY A 25 1.85 5.34 -2.77
CA GLY A 25 2.06 4.59 -1.54
C GLY A 25 2.27 5.46 -0.30
N LEU A 26 2.39 4.83 0.87
CA LEU A 26 2.59 5.55 2.15
C LEU A 26 4.00 6.11 2.32
N ARG A 27 5.01 5.43 1.74
CA ARG A 27 6.48 5.58 1.89
C ARG A 27 6.97 6.15 3.21
N LEU A 28 7.64 5.27 3.93
CA LEU A 28 8.10 5.42 5.29
C LEU A 28 9.62 5.24 5.32
N ASP A 29 10.26 5.76 6.35
CA ASP A 29 11.62 5.36 6.68
C ASP A 29 11.65 4.06 7.50
N GLY A 30 12.85 3.61 7.87
CA GLY A 30 13.04 2.39 8.66
C GLY A 30 12.46 2.46 10.09
N ARG A 31 12.01 3.64 10.55
CA ARG A 31 11.36 3.84 11.85
C ARG A 31 9.83 3.93 11.74
N LEU A 32 9.27 3.65 10.55
CA LEU A 32 7.85 3.84 10.23
C LEU A 32 7.41 5.31 10.28
N GLU A 33 8.35 6.26 10.15
CA GLU A 33 8.01 7.67 10.11
C GLU A 33 7.72 8.12 8.67
N PRO A 34 6.58 8.77 8.43
CA PRO A 34 6.26 9.33 7.11
C PRO A 34 7.04 10.62 6.87
N ARG A 35 7.60 10.76 5.67
CA ARG A 35 8.16 12.05 5.22
C ARG A 35 7.06 13.06 4.94
N ILE A 36 7.32 14.35 5.18
CA ILE A 36 6.34 15.45 4.96
C ILE A 36 5.71 15.40 3.56
N ASN A 37 6.49 15.13 2.53
CA ASN A 37 6.02 14.90 1.17
C ASN A 37 6.66 13.61 0.64
N SER A 38 5.83 12.66 0.18
CA SER A 38 6.32 11.40 -0.36
C SER A 38 5.23 10.60 -1.07
N GLN A 39 5.56 10.03 -2.24
CA GLN A 39 4.67 9.15 -3.05
C GLN A 39 3.29 9.76 -3.31
N GLY A 40 3.25 11.07 -3.57
CA GLY A 40 2.01 11.82 -3.77
C GLY A 40 1.25 12.19 -2.51
N MET A 41 1.64 11.68 -1.35
CA MET A 41 1.04 12.07 -0.07
C MET A 41 1.78 13.26 0.53
N VAL A 42 1.02 14.26 0.96
CA VAL A 42 1.54 15.46 1.64
C VAL A 42 0.91 15.58 3.03
N GLY A 43 1.74 15.71 4.06
CA GLY A 43 1.30 15.87 5.44
C GLY A 43 0.69 14.60 6.05
N GLN A 44 -0.34 14.79 6.88
CA GLN A 44 -1.10 13.74 7.59
C GLN A 44 -0.21 12.72 8.33
N ALA A 45 0.85 13.20 8.98
CA ALA A 45 1.88 12.34 9.59
C ALA A 45 1.31 11.32 10.59
N LYS A 46 0.37 11.73 11.47
CA LYS A 46 -0.26 10.84 12.45
C LYS A 46 -1.04 9.70 11.77
N ALA A 47 -1.84 10.00 10.77
CA ALA A 47 -2.64 9.02 10.05
C ALA A 47 -1.75 8.04 9.25
N ARG A 48 -0.72 8.57 8.57
CA ARG A 48 0.22 7.75 7.82
C ARG A 48 1.02 6.82 8.74
N LYS A 49 1.45 7.31 9.91
CA LYS A 49 2.11 6.48 10.92
C LYS A 49 1.19 5.37 11.47
N ALA A 50 -0.07 5.68 11.73
CA ALA A 50 -1.04 4.67 12.16
C ALA A 50 -1.26 3.60 11.09
N ALA A 51 -1.47 3.99 9.83
CA ALA A 51 -1.59 3.07 8.69
C ALA A 51 -0.34 2.19 8.53
N SER A 52 0.83 2.74 8.78
CA SER A 52 2.11 2.02 8.75
C SER A 52 2.18 0.91 9.80
N MET A 53 1.70 1.20 11.01
CA MET A 53 1.67 0.22 12.08
C MET A 53 0.72 -0.93 11.74
N ILE A 54 -0.46 -0.61 11.22
CA ILE A 54 -1.43 -1.61 10.76
C ILE A 54 -0.78 -2.50 9.69
N LEU A 55 -0.19 -1.90 8.65
CA LEU A 55 0.50 -2.63 7.58
C LEU A 55 1.55 -3.59 8.11
N LYS A 56 2.35 -3.17 9.09
CA LYS A 56 3.33 -4.04 9.76
C LYS A 56 2.66 -5.20 10.50
N ILE A 57 1.58 -4.94 11.24
CA ILE A 57 0.82 -5.99 11.93
C ILE A 57 0.24 -7.00 10.91
N MET A 58 -0.23 -6.55 9.74
CA MET A 58 -0.69 -7.44 8.66
C MET A 58 0.44 -8.31 8.12
N GLN A 59 1.61 -7.70 7.85
CA GLN A 59 2.77 -8.41 7.31
C GLN A 59 3.34 -9.45 8.29
N GLU A 60 3.28 -9.16 9.60
CA GLU A 60 3.66 -10.11 10.65
C GLU A 60 2.64 -11.25 10.81
N GLY A 61 1.51 -11.23 10.10
CA GLY A 61 0.45 -12.22 10.25
C GLY A 61 -0.23 -12.17 11.62
N ARG A 62 -0.13 -11.03 12.31
CA ARG A 62 -0.62 -10.82 13.68
C ARG A 62 -1.99 -10.15 13.73
N ILE A 63 -2.66 -10.03 12.58
CA ILE A 63 -4.08 -9.72 12.57
C ILE A 63 -4.80 -10.96 13.08
N ALA A 64 -5.33 -10.86 14.30
CA ALA A 64 -6.41 -11.75 14.71
C ALA A 64 -7.66 -11.34 13.92
N GLY A 65 -8.16 -12.27 13.11
CA GLY A 65 -9.43 -12.18 12.40
C GLY A 65 -10.27 -13.40 12.73
#